data_AF-A0A7V4X8M2-F1
#
_entry.id   AF-A0A7V4X8M2-F1
#
_cell.length_a   1.000
_cell.length_b   1.000
_cell.length_c   1.000
_cell.angle_alpha   90.00
_cell.angle_beta   90.00
_cell.angle_gamma   90.00
#
_symmetry.space_group_name_H-M   'P 1'
#
loop_
_entity.id
_entity.type
_entity.pdbx_description
1 polymer ?
#
loop_
_entity_poly.entity_id
_entity_poly.type
_entity_poly.pdbx_seq_one_letter_code
_entity_poly.pdbx_strand_id
1 'polypeptide(L)'
;MVKIIEESTSQKKKAGLVTFEGDKVTISLNYSLCTNCGLCISNCPHNVLIWQERTFKGNNKIDVVQVSDLSKCSVCGRCQEICKFRAITIK
;
A
#
# COMPACT_ATOMS: atom_id res chain seq x y z
N MET A 1 12.19 -11.27 4.27
CA MET A 1 12.03 -11.53 2.82
C MET A 1 10.59 -11.21 2.48
N VAL A 2 10.30 -10.01 1.94
CA VAL A 2 8.91 -9.57 1.66
C VAL A 2 8.37 -10.41 0.50
N LYS A 3 7.35 -11.22 0.75
CA LYS A 3 6.63 -11.95 -0.30
C LYS A 3 5.49 -11.06 -0.77
N ILE A 4 5.56 -10.61 -2.00
CA ILE A 4 4.43 -9.97 -2.68
C ILE A 4 3.63 -11.12 -3.29
N ILE A 5 2.55 -11.54 -2.65
CA ILE A 5 1.57 -12.41 -3.31
C ILE A 5 0.66 -11.52 -4.15
N GLU A 6 1.04 -11.39 -5.43
CA GLU A 6 0.13 -10.92 -6.45
C GLU A 6 -0.86 -12.05 -6.76
N GLU A 7 -2.12 -11.93 -6.33
CA GLU A 7 -3.19 -12.73 -6.93
C GLU A 7 -3.37 -12.27 -8.38
N SER A 8 -2.65 -12.96 -9.26
CA SER A 8 -2.86 -13.12 -10.69
C SER A 8 -2.58 -11.92 -11.62
N THR A 9 -1.57 -12.16 -12.47
CA THR A 9 -1.32 -11.61 -13.82
C THR A 9 -0.66 -10.24 -13.94
N SER A 10 0.60 -10.29 -14.41
CA SER A 10 1.16 -9.32 -15.36
C SER A 10 1.22 -7.87 -14.90
N GLN A 11 2.41 -7.47 -14.45
CA GLN A 11 2.92 -6.09 -14.46
C GLN A 11 2.26 -5.26 -15.57
N LYS A 12 1.25 -4.41 -15.25
CA LYS A 12 0.62 -3.32 -16.05
C LYS A 12 -0.88 -3.18 -15.72
N LYS A 13 -1.27 -2.51 -14.61
CA LYS A 13 -2.57 -1.77 -14.51
C LYS A 13 -2.76 -1.07 -13.16
N LYS A 14 -3.38 0.12 -13.18
CA LYS A 14 -3.85 0.88 -12.01
C LYS A 14 -5.22 0.32 -11.62
N ALA A 15 -5.22 -0.82 -10.95
CA ALA A 15 -6.42 -1.40 -10.33
C ALA A 15 -5.99 -2.61 -9.51
N GLY A 16 -6.57 -2.77 -8.32
CA GLY A 16 -6.50 -4.04 -7.60
C GLY A 16 -6.00 -3.91 -6.17
N LEU A 17 -6.18 -5.04 -5.46
CA LEU A 17 -5.69 -5.27 -4.12
C LEU A 17 -4.26 -5.77 -4.20
N VAL A 18 -3.34 -5.10 -3.52
CA VAL A 18 -1.94 -5.52 -3.37
C VAL A 18 -1.69 -5.81 -1.91
N THR A 19 -1.17 -7.01 -1.63
CA THR A 19 -0.87 -7.46 -0.28
C THR A 19 0.63 -7.60 -0.07
N PHE A 20 1.10 -7.05 1.06
CA PHE A 20 2.46 -7.10 1.54
C PHE A 20 2.52 -8.04 2.74
N GLU A 21 3.21 -9.16 2.60
CA GLU A 21 3.35 -10.14 3.68
C GLU A 21 4.74 -10.11 4.30
N GLY A 22 4.75 -10.12 5.63
CA GLY A 22 5.92 -10.28 6.47
C GLY A 22 5.66 -11.31 7.57
N ASP A 23 6.64 -11.52 8.45
CA ASP A 23 6.63 -12.65 9.39
C ASP A 23 5.50 -12.59 10.43
N LYS A 24 4.99 -11.38 10.74
CA LYS A 24 3.94 -11.14 11.76
C LYS A 24 2.92 -10.08 11.35
N VAL A 25 3.00 -9.60 10.12
CA VAL A 25 2.20 -8.46 9.67
C VAL A 25 1.87 -8.61 8.19
N THR A 26 0.64 -8.28 7.86
CA THR A 26 0.13 -8.23 6.50
C THR A 26 -0.55 -6.89 6.28
N ILE A 27 -0.09 -6.14 5.28
CA ILE A 27 -0.75 -4.89 4.84
C ILE A 27 -1.36 -5.14 3.48
N SER A 28 -2.64 -4.83 3.30
CA SER A 28 -3.32 -4.87 2.01
C SER A 28 -3.74 -3.47 1.58
N LEU A 29 -3.37 -3.06 0.37
CA LEU A 29 -3.70 -1.79 -0.26
C LEU A 29 -4.58 -2.02 -1.49
N ASN A 30 -5.81 -1.51 -1.46
CA ASN A 30 -6.70 -1.51 -2.62
C ASN A 30 -6.52 -0.21 -3.40
N TYR A 31 -5.74 -0.27 -4.49
CA TYR A 31 -5.48 0.89 -5.34
C TYR A 31 -6.70 1.38 -6.12
N SER A 32 -7.75 0.56 -6.23
CA SER A 32 -9.02 0.97 -6.82
C SER A 32 -9.83 1.88 -5.90
N LEU A 33 -9.61 1.78 -4.57
CA LEU A 33 -10.25 2.64 -3.57
C LEU A 33 -9.34 3.79 -3.12
N CYS A 34 -8.02 3.63 -3.26
CA CYS A 34 -7.06 4.62 -2.83
C CYS A 34 -7.14 5.89 -3.70
N THR A 35 -7.39 7.03 -3.07
CA THR A 35 -7.46 8.35 -3.72
C THR A 35 -6.13 9.10 -3.72
N ASN A 36 -5.04 8.48 -3.24
CA ASN A 36 -3.73 9.11 -3.07
C ASN A 36 -3.76 10.39 -2.22
N CYS A 37 -4.57 10.43 -1.15
CA CYS A 37 -4.62 11.59 -0.24
C CYS A 37 -3.41 11.71 0.72
N GLY A 38 -2.61 10.66 0.88
CA GLY A 38 -1.37 10.69 1.68
C GLY A 38 -1.53 10.63 3.20
N LEU A 39 -2.75 10.67 3.75
CA LEU A 39 -2.98 10.69 5.21
C LEU A 39 -2.38 9.48 5.93
N CYS A 40 -2.40 8.30 5.30
CA CYS A 40 -1.79 7.09 5.86
C CYS A 40 -0.27 7.17 5.96
N ILE A 41 0.39 7.90 5.04
CA ILE A 41 1.83 8.17 5.09
C ILE A 41 2.13 9.13 6.24
N SER A 42 1.46 10.29 6.26
CA SER A 42 1.73 11.33 7.26
C SER A 42 1.42 10.91 8.71
N ASN A 43 0.51 9.95 8.89
CA ASN A 43 0.10 9.47 10.22
C ASN A 43 0.75 8.14 10.62
N CYS A 44 1.64 7.57 9.81
CA CYS A 44 2.34 6.35 10.21
C CYS A 44 3.49 6.73 11.18
N PRO A 45 3.42 6.37 12.48
CA PRO A 45 4.47 6.73 13.44
C PRO A 45 5.82 6.04 13.16
N HIS A 46 5.83 5.04 12.28
CA HIS A 46 7.02 4.25 11.93
C HIS A 46 7.46 4.44 10.47
N ASN A 47 6.84 5.37 9.72
CA ASN A 47 7.19 5.68 8.33
C ASN A 47 7.25 4.44 7.40
N VAL A 48 6.32 3.50 7.60
CA VAL A 48 6.22 2.25 6.83
C VAL A 48 5.69 2.48 5.42
N LEU A 49 4.94 3.56 5.21
CA LEU A 49 4.31 3.89 3.93
C LEU A 49 5.04 5.05 3.28
N ILE A 50 5.26 4.96 1.97
CA ILE A 50 5.93 5.98 1.15
C ILE A 50 5.17 6.23 -0.15
N TRP A 51 5.52 7.33 -0.82
CA TRP A 51 5.17 7.52 -2.22
C TRP A 51 6.11 6.72 -3.11
N GLN A 52 5.56 6.02 -4.08
CA GLN A 52 6.30 5.36 -5.14
C GLN A 52 5.72 5.77 -6.50
N GLU A 53 6.57 6.31 -7.37
CA GLU A 53 6.21 6.56 -8.77
C GLU A 53 5.97 5.21 -9.46
N ARG A 54 4.82 5.05 -10.10
CA ARG A 54 4.50 3.90 -10.94
C ARG A 54 4.11 4.38 -12.33
N THR A 55 4.71 3.75 -13.33
CA THR A 55 4.38 3.97 -14.74
C THR A 55 3.29 3.01 -15.18
N PHE A 56 2.22 3.53 -15.74
CA PHE A 56 1.13 2.76 -16.31
C PHE A 56 1.19 2.75 -17.84
N LYS A 57 0.42 1.86 -18.47
CA LYS A 57 0.35 1.72 -19.92
C LYS A 57 0.08 3.10 -20.56
N GLY A 58 0.96 3.53 -21.47
CA GLY A 58 0.88 4.85 -22.11
C GLY A 58 1.77 5.94 -21.48
N ASN A 59 2.82 5.58 -20.74
CA ASN A 59 3.80 6.51 -20.13
C ASN A 59 3.22 7.50 -19.10
N ASN A 60 2.03 7.21 -18.58
CA ASN A 60 1.46 7.99 -17.48
C ASN A 60 2.12 7.58 -16.17
N LYS A 61 2.84 8.53 -15.57
CA LYS A 61 3.43 8.40 -14.23
C LYS A 61 2.42 8.89 -13.20
N ILE A 62 2.19 8.10 -12.16
CA ILE A 62 1.44 8.53 -10.99
C ILE A 62 2.17 8.05 -9.73
N ASP A 63 2.07 8.85 -8.68
CA ASP A 63 2.49 8.42 -7.36
C ASP A 63 1.40 7.55 -6.73
N VAL A 64 1.82 6.45 -6.13
CA VAL A 64 0.96 5.57 -5.34
C VAL A 64 1.56 5.37 -3.96
N VAL A 65 0.71 5.08 -2.98
CA VAL A 65 1.17 4.68 -1.64
C VAL A 65 1.74 3.27 -1.72
N GLN A 66 2.94 3.03 -1.18
CA GLN A 66 3.59 1.72 -1.12
C GLN A 66 4.13 1.47 0.29
N VAL A 67 4.23 0.19 0.69
CA VAL A 67 5.02 -0.22 1.85
C VAL A 67 6.53 -0.20 1.52
N SER A 68 7.31 0.56 2.30
CA SER A 68 8.78 0.64 2.19
C SER A 68 9.46 -0.51 2.93
N ASP A 69 9.13 -0.69 4.20
CA ASP A 69 9.71 -1.69 5.08
C ASP A 69 8.66 -2.19 6.07
N LEU A 70 8.18 -3.39 5.80
CA LEU A 70 7.12 -4.01 6.57
C LEU A 70 7.58 -4.41 7.99
N SER A 71 8.89 -4.59 8.21
CA SER A 71 9.45 -4.95 9.53
C SER A 71 9.30 -3.84 10.57
N LYS A 72 9.14 -2.58 10.13
CA LYS A 72 8.91 -1.42 11.00
C LYS A 72 7.46 -1.28 11.43
N CYS A 73 6.56 -2.09 10.88
CA CYS A 73 5.15 -1.98 11.19
C CYS A 73 4.82 -2.61 12.55
N SER A 74 4.28 -1.80 13.46
CA SER A 74 3.83 -2.23 14.80
C SER A 74 2.37 -2.70 14.85
N VAL A 75 1.70 -2.82 13.70
CA VAL A 75 0.29 -3.22 13.60
C VAL A 75 -0.65 -2.27 14.38
N CYS A 76 -0.27 -0.99 14.52
CA CYS A 76 -1.03 0.00 15.30
C CYS A 76 -2.39 0.41 14.72
N GLY A 77 -2.73 0.03 13.49
CA GLY A 77 -4.05 0.30 12.89
C GLY A 77 -4.31 1.73 12.40
N ARG A 78 -3.44 2.71 12.71
CA ARG A 78 -3.69 4.14 12.41
C ARG A 78 -3.92 4.45 10.94
N CYS A 79 -3.21 3.76 10.04
CA CYS A 79 -3.39 3.91 8.60
C CYS A 79 -4.78 3.41 8.12
N GLN A 80 -5.31 2.35 8.74
CA GLN A 80 -6.64 1.81 8.47
C GLN A 80 -7.74 2.72 9.04
N GLU A 81 -7.57 3.22 10.26
CA GLU A 81 -8.52 4.11 10.91
C GLU A 81 -8.71 5.43 10.16
N ILE A 82 -7.62 6.06 9.73
CA ILE A 82 -7.68 7.37 9.08
C ILE A 82 -8.17 7.28 7.62
N CYS A 83 -8.13 6.10 7.02
CA CYS A 83 -8.51 5.91 5.63
C CYS A 83 -10.04 5.92 5.46
N LYS A 84 -10.60 7.10 5.15
CA LYS A 84 -12.04 7.27 4.89
C LYS A 84 -12.58 6.42 3.72
N PHE A 85 -11.70 5.98 2.82
CA PHE A 85 -12.03 5.15 1.67
C PHE A 85 -11.88 3.65 1.91
N ARG A 86 -11.45 3.24 3.12
CA ARG A 86 -11.17 1.84 3.48
C ARG A 86 -10.24 1.15 2.48
N ALA A 87 -9.31 1.90 1.93
CA ALA A 87 -8.38 1.45 0.89
C ALA A 87 -7.17 0.70 1.46
N ILE A 88 -6.98 0.67 2.78
CA ILE A 88 -5.89 -0.02 3.44
C ILE A 88 -6.41 -0.89 4.58
N THR A 89 -5.87 -2.09 4.72
CA THR A 89 -6.15 -3.02 5.82
C THR A 89 -4.83 -3.54 6.39
N ILE A 90 -4.78 -3.77 7.70
CA ILE A 90 -3.62 -4.34 8.38
C ILE A 90 -4.04 -5.52 9.27
N LYS A 91 -3.25 -6.58 9.26
CA LYS A 91 -3.43 -7.81 10.05
C LYS A 91 -2.11 -8.31 10.60
#